data_AF-A0A518WCU3-F1
#
_entry.id   AF-A0A518WCU3-F1
#
_cell.length_a   1.000
_cell.length_b   1.000
_cell.length_c   1.000
_cell.angle_alpha   90.00
_cell.angle_beta   90.00
_cell.angle_gamma   90.00
#
_symmetry.space_group_name_H-M   'P 1'
#
loop_
_entity.id
_entity.type
_entity.pdbx_description
1 polymer ?
#
loop_
_entity_poly.entity_id
_entity_poly.type
_entity_poly.pdbx_seq_one_letter_code
_entity_poly.pdbx_strand_id
1 'polypeptide(L)'
;MPDAARALAGWVAAGCVLLGAVAVTVAVGAGPGGPWRGYVSEAGVSDSAFASTYRMGVFALAAALLSLAAALPVTLRLAAGLLLTGAAGTVLSGAVTCSAGCPLPPFEAATPADLVHAGASIVAAGVTVLAMLVVGFLRPATPGLRRVARVAGVVALPVAGAVALGLLTVGRGDLVAGLERVLLVVCAGWGLCTALLLARHRPAAPGPHDRVVPRTREHVERDERVTGSTTSV
;
A
#
# COMPACT_ATOMS: atom_id res chain seq x y z
N MET A 1 -9.65 6.27 -13.40
CA MET A 1 -9.42 7.50 -12.60
C MET A 1 -8.55 8.43 -13.41
N PRO A 2 -8.83 9.74 -13.44
CA PRO A 2 -7.94 10.73 -14.04
C PRO A 2 -6.58 10.69 -13.32
N ASP A 3 -5.49 10.92 -14.05
CA ASP A 3 -4.12 10.75 -13.53
C ASP A 3 -3.83 11.64 -12.31
N ALA A 4 -4.45 12.82 -12.22
CA ALA A 4 -4.36 13.69 -11.05
C ALA A 4 -4.88 13.03 -9.75
N ALA A 5 -5.96 12.26 -9.83
CA ALA A 5 -6.52 11.56 -8.67
C ALA A 5 -5.58 10.42 -8.19
N ARG A 6 -4.92 9.74 -9.13
CA ARG A 6 -3.93 8.69 -8.81
C ARG A 6 -2.66 9.29 -8.20
N ALA A 7 -2.22 10.43 -8.70
CA ALA A 7 -1.08 11.15 -8.14
C ALA A 7 -1.39 11.64 -6.71
N LEU A 8 -2.59 12.21 -6.49
CA LEU A 8 -3.05 12.59 -5.16
C LEU A 8 -3.11 11.38 -4.21
N ALA A 9 -3.66 10.25 -4.65
CA ALA A 9 -3.68 9.02 -3.86
C ALA A 9 -2.26 8.54 -3.51
N GLY A 10 -1.29 8.69 -4.42
CA GLY A 10 0.13 8.44 -4.15
C GLY A 10 0.70 9.36 -3.06
N TRP A 11 0.40 10.65 -3.08
CA TRP A 11 0.83 11.58 -2.02
C TRP A 11 0.17 11.29 -0.67
N VAL A 12 -1.13 11.02 -0.66
CA VAL A 12 -1.87 10.62 0.55
C VAL A 12 -1.26 9.35 1.13
N ALA A 13 -0.99 8.34 0.29
CA ALA A 13 -0.31 7.13 0.71
C ALA A 13 1.04 7.42 1.38
N ALA A 14 1.89 8.24 0.76
CA ALA A 14 3.20 8.59 1.32
C ALA A 14 3.07 9.28 2.70
N GLY A 15 2.15 10.24 2.83
CA GLY A 15 1.87 10.91 4.10
C GLY A 15 1.37 9.96 5.18
N CYS A 16 0.43 9.07 4.83
CA CYS A 16 -0.10 8.04 5.72
C CYS A 16 0.96 7.03 6.16
N VAL A 17 1.88 6.60 5.27
CA VAL A 17 3.01 5.72 5.65
C VAL A 17 3.90 6.42 6.67
N LEU A 18 4.30 7.67 6.42
CA LEU A 18 5.19 8.41 7.31
C LEU A 18 4.55 8.64 8.68
N LEU A 19 3.31 9.14 8.69
CA LEU A 19 2.55 9.36 9.92
C LEU A 19 2.38 8.07 10.71
N GLY A 20 1.98 6.99 10.02
CA GLY A 20 1.77 5.68 10.63
C GLY A 20 3.05 5.10 11.22
N ALA A 21 4.14 5.09 10.45
CA ALA A 21 5.43 4.57 10.88
C ALA A 21 6.00 5.36 12.08
N VAL A 22 5.90 6.69 12.05
CA VAL A 22 6.36 7.55 13.16
C VAL A 22 5.52 7.29 14.42
N ALA A 23 4.19 7.29 14.30
CA ALA A 23 3.30 7.04 15.44
C ALA A 23 3.56 5.66 16.08
N VAL A 24 3.69 4.60 15.27
CA VAL A 24 4.03 3.26 15.77
C VAL A 24 5.42 3.26 16.43
N THR A 25 6.42 3.90 15.82
CA THR A 25 7.79 3.95 16.37
C THR A 25 7.83 4.66 17.71
N VAL A 26 7.12 5.80 17.85
CA VAL A 26 7.01 6.53 19.11
C VAL A 26 6.30 5.69 20.16
N ALA A 27 5.20 5.04 19.81
CA ALA A 27 4.45 4.20 20.75
C ALA A 27 5.26 2.97 21.22
N VAL A 28 6.03 2.34 20.34
CA VAL A 28 6.93 1.23 20.69
C VAL A 28 8.10 1.70 21.54
N GLY A 29 8.74 2.82 21.18
CA GLY A 29 9.88 3.36 21.91
C GLY A 29 9.54 3.80 23.32
N ALA A 30 8.33 4.31 23.53
CA ALA A 30 7.82 4.73 24.84
C ALA A 30 7.00 3.64 25.57
N GLY A 31 6.80 2.49 24.94
CA GLY A 31 6.00 1.38 25.46
C GLY A 31 6.73 0.47 26.46
N PRO A 32 6.02 -0.53 27.03
CA PRO A 32 6.50 -1.34 28.16
C PRO A 32 7.80 -2.15 27.90
N GLY A 33 8.09 -2.49 26.64
CA GLY A 33 9.30 -3.21 26.24
C GLY A 33 10.49 -2.31 25.86
N GLY A 34 10.27 -0.99 25.72
CA GLY A 34 11.25 -0.08 25.14
C GLY A 34 11.58 -0.41 23.66
N PRO A 35 12.52 0.33 23.04
CA PRO A 35 12.73 0.25 21.59
C PRO A 35 13.33 -1.09 21.10
N TRP A 36 13.96 -1.86 21.99
CA TRP A 36 14.76 -3.04 21.62
C TRP A 36 14.22 -4.38 22.14
N ARG A 37 13.09 -4.40 22.88
CA ARG A 37 12.48 -5.63 23.39
C ARG A 37 10.97 -5.67 23.14
N GLY A 38 10.40 -6.87 23.18
CA GLY A 38 8.95 -7.09 23.01
C GLY A 38 8.48 -6.90 21.57
N TYR A 39 7.24 -7.32 21.29
CA TYR A 39 6.62 -7.15 19.97
C TYR A 39 6.15 -5.72 19.71
N VAL A 40 6.00 -5.33 18.45
CA VAL A 40 5.46 -4.01 18.09
C VAL A 40 4.01 -3.87 18.57
N SER A 41 3.26 -4.97 18.54
CA SER A 41 1.88 -5.07 19.00
C SER A 41 1.69 -4.83 20.51
N GLU A 42 2.72 -5.02 21.34
CA GLU A 42 2.64 -4.78 22.79
C GLU A 42 2.42 -3.29 23.13
N ALA A 43 2.77 -2.38 22.23
CA ALA A 43 2.47 -0.96 22.39
C ALA A 43 0.96 -0.66 22.37
N GLY A 44 0.15 -1.58 21.81
CA GLY A 44 -1.31 -1.46 21.66
C GLY A 44 -2.15 -2.07 22.78
N VAL A 45 -1.52 -2.62 23.83
CA VAL A 45 -2.24 -3.20 24.99
C VAL A 45 -3.04 -2.10 25.69
N SER A 46 -4.28 -2.41 26.10
CA SER A 46 -5.25 -1.43 26.60
C SER A 46 -4.79 -0.60 27.81
N ASP A 47 -3.87 -1.14 28.62
CA ASP A 47 -3.33 -0.46 29.81
C ASP A 47 -2.10 0.41 29.49
N SER A 48 -1.66 0.46 28.23
CA SER A 48 -0.54 1.31 27.79
C SER A 48 -0.99 2.75 27.60
N ALA A 49 -0.23 3.70 28.16
CA ALA A 49 -0.42 5.13 27.92
C ALA A 49 -0.30 5.52 26.43
N PHE A 50 0.33 4.67 25.61
CA PHE A 50 0.55 4.90 24.18
C PHE A 50 -0.35 4.06 23.27
N ALA A 51 -1.33 3.33 23.82
CA ALA A 51 -2.23 2.48 23.05
C ALA A 51 -2.98 3.25 21.96
N SER A 52 -3.45 4.47 22.26
CA SER A 52 -4.12 5.34 21.29
C SER A 52 -3.18 5.78 20.16
N THR A 53 -1.93 6.13 20.49
CA THR A 53 -0.91 6.53 19.51
C THR A 53 -0.54 5.36 18.59
N TYR A 54 -0.37 4.16 19.16
CA TYR A 54 -0.16 2.94 18.39
C TYR A 54 -1.31 2.70 17.40
N ARG A 55 -2.57 2.75 17.87
CA ARG A 55 -3.76 2.48 17.04
C ARG A 55 -3.94 3.53 15.94
N MET A 56 -3.71 4.81 16.24
CA MET A 56 -3.68 5.86 15.22
C MET A 56 -2.63 5.54 14.15
N GLY A 57 -1.45 5.07 14.55
CA GLY A 57 -0.40 4.63 13.64
C GLY A 57 -0.83 3.47 12.75
N VAL A 58 -1.43 2.43 13.34
CA VAL A 58 -1.95 1.26 12.60
C VAL A 58 -3.04 1.66 11.60
N PHE A 59 -3.98 2.52 11.99
CA PHE A 59 -5.02 3.01 11.08
C PHE A 59 -4.47 3.92 9.98
N ALA A 60 -3.44 4.73 10.26
CA ALA A 60 -2.74 5.48 9.23
C ALA A 60 -2.04 4.56 8.23
N LEU A 61 -1.40 3.46 8.68
CA LEU A 61 -0.83 2.45 7.78
C LEU A 61 -1.90 1.75 6.94
N ALA A 62 -3.07 1.44 7.51
CA ALA A 62 -4.19 0.91 6.74
C ALA A 62 -4.66 1.90 5.66
N ALA A 63 -4.79 3.18 5.99
CA ALA A 63 -5.13 4.23 5.04
C ALA A 63 -4.07 4.37 3.93
N ALA A 64 -2.79 4.15 4.25
CA ALA A 64 -1.73 4.10 3.26
C ALA A 64 -1.90 2.95 2.27
N LEU A 65 -2.24 1.74 2.74
CA LEU A 65 -2.50 0.58 1.87
C LEU A 65 -3.70 0.82 0.95
N LEU A 66 -4.80 1.39 1.46
CA LEU A 66 -5.98 1.77 0.66
C LEU A 66 -5.60 2.81 -0.41
N SER A 67 -4.85 3.84 -0.02
CA SER A 67 -4.42 4.90 -0.93
C SER A 67 -3.44 4.40 -1.99
N LEU A 68 -2.54 3.48 -1.63
CA LEU A 68 -1.68 2.78 -2.60
C LEU A 68 -2.50 1.96 -3.59
N ALA A 69 -3.50 1.21 -3.12
CA ALA A 69 -4.38 0.44 -3.99
C ALA A 69 -5.11 1.36 -5.00
N ALA A 70 -5.57 2.54 -4.57
CA ALA A 70 -6.21 3.53 -5.44
C ALA A 70 -5.23 4.20 -6.42
N ALA A 71 -3.95 4.34 -6.06
CA ALA A 71 -2.92 4.93 -6.92
C ALA A 71 -2.44 3.98 -8.04
N LEU A 72 -2.56 2.67 -7.84
CA LEU A 72 -2.12 1.66 -8.80
C LEU A 72 -2.90 1.75 -10.13
N PRO A 73 -2.23 1.50 -11.28
CA PRO A 73 -2.90 1.39 -12.56
C PRO A 73 -3.84 0.17 -12.59
N VAL A 74 -4.87 0.25 -13.43
CA VAL A 74 -5.87 -0.81 -13.62
C VAL A 74 -5.26 -2.16 -14.03
N THR A 75 -4.11 -2.13 -14.68
CA THR A 75 -3.35 -3.32 -15.08
C THR A 75 -2.73 -4.08 -13.90
N LEU A 76 -2.70 -3.47 -12.70
CA LEU A 76 -2.21 -4.06 -11.45
C LEU A 76 -3.34 -4.32 -10.45
N ARG A 77 -4.56 -4.59 -10.94
CA ARG A 77 -5.75 -4.90 -10.11
C ARG A 77 -5.53 -6.01 -9.08
N LEU A 78 -4.74 -7.03 -9.41
CA LEU A 78 -4.41 -8.10 -8.46
C LEU A 78 -3.63 -7.55 -7.25
N ALA A 79 -2.62 -6.72 -7.49
CA ALA A 79 -1.86 -6.08 -6.41
C ALA A 79 -2.75 -5.11 -5.62
N ALA A 80 -3.63 -4.36 -6.28
CA ALA A 80 -4.60 -3.51 -5.61
C ALA A 80 -5.54 -4.32 -4.70
N GLY A 81 -6.05 -5.47 -5.17
CA GLY A 81 -6.86 -6.38 -4.35
C GLY A 81 -6.12 -6.89 -3.12
N LEU A 82 -4.87 -7.32 -3.27
CA LEU A 82 -4.02 -7.74 -2.15
C LEU A 82 -3.79 -6.62 -1.14
N LEU A 83 -3.57 -5.38 -1.60
CA LEU A 83 -3.44 -4.21 -0.73
C LEU A 83 -4.74 -3.86 0.01
N LEU A 84 -5.90 -4.02 -0.64
CA LEU A 84 -7.20 -3.86 0.02
C LEU A 84 -7.41 -4.91 1.11
N THR A 85 -7.07 -6.18 0.83
CA THR A 85 -7.07 -7.24 1.84
C THR A 85 -6.10 -6.93 2.99
N GLY A 86 -4.91 -6.42 2.67
CA GLY A 86 -3.93 -6.01 3.66
C GLY A 86 -4.42 -4.87 4.54
N ALA A 87 -5.08 -3.88 3.95
CA ALA A 87 -5.71 -2.79 4.68
C ALA A 87 -6.81 -3.28 5.62
N ALA A 88 -7.69 -4.17 5.15
CA ALA A 88 -8.75 -4.76 5.97
C ALA A 88 -8.17 -5.55 7.16
N GLY A 89 -7.14 -6.37 6.93
CA GLY A 89 -6.43 -7.08 8.00
C GLY A 89 -5.75 -6.12 8.99
N THR A 90 -5.16 -5.04 8.50
CA THR A 90 -4.53 -4.00 9.34
C THR A 90 -5.57 -3.29 10.22
N VAL A 91 -6.73 -2.92 9.66
CA VAL A 91 -7.84 -2.33 10.43
C VAL A 91 -8.35 -3.32 11.47
N LEU A 92 -8.60 -4.58 11.09
CA LEU A 92 -9.09 -5.61 11.99
C LEU A 92 -8.11 -5.84 13.15
N SER A 93 -6.82 -5.93 12.85
CA SER A 93 -5.74 -6.05 13.83
C SER A 93 -5.72 -4.88 14.81
N GLY A 94 -5.82 -3.63 14.33
CA GLY A 94 -5.84 -2.44 15.18
C GLY A 94 -7.16 -2.22 15.95
N ALA A 95 -8.26 -2.81 15.50
CA ALA A 95 -9.58 -2.68 16.10
C ALA A 95 -9.77 -3.55 17.35
N VAL A 96 -9.03 -4.66 17.45
CA VAL A 96 -9.03 -5.52 18.65
C VAL A 96 -7.84 -5.17 19.53
N THR A 97 -8.04 -5.18 20.86
CA THR A 97 -6.95 -5.05 21.83
C THR A 97 -6.47 -6.45 22.20
N CYS A 98 -5.18 -6.74 21.98
CA CYS A 98 -4.59 -7.99 22.45
C CYS A 98 -4.27 -7.91 23.95
N SER A 99 -4.20 -9.07 24.59
CA SER A 99 -3.69 -9.25 25.95
C SER A 99 -2.20 -8.89 26.01
N ALA A 100 -1.68 -8.62 27.21
CA ALA A 100 -0.26 -8.33 27.39
C ALA A 100 0.63 -9.45 26.80
N GLY A 101 1.59 -9.08 25.95
CA GLY A 101 2.47 -10.02 25.25
C GLY A 101 1.88 -10.68 24.00
N CYS A 102 0.61 -10.39 23.65
CA CYS A 102 -0.16 -11.02 22.57
C CYS A 102 0.08 -12.55 22.46
N PRO A 103 -0.34 -13.36 23.46
CA PRO A 103 -0.02 -14.79 23.52
C PRO A 103 -0.52 -15.56 22.30
N LEU A 104 0.25 -16.58 21.89
CA LEU A 104 -0.07 -17.44 20.74
C LEU A 104 0.03 -18.93 21.09
N PRO A 105 -0.94 -19.76 20.66
CA PRO A 105 -0.87 -21.21 20.83
C PRO A 105 0.20 -21.81 19.90
N PRO A 106 0.78 -22.98 20.25
CA PRO A 106 0.52 -23.77 21.46
C PRO A 106 1.31 -23.32 22.70
N PHE A 107 2.17 -22.30 22.59
CA PHE A 107 3.15 -21.94 23.61
C PHE A 107 2.54 -21.17 24.80
N GLU A 108 1.51 -20.37 24.54
CA GLU A 108 0.84 -19.55 25.55
C GLU A 108 -0.69 -19.64 25.39
N ALA A 109 -1.44 -19.44 26.48
CA ALA A 109 -2.90 -19.47 26.47
C ALA A 109 -3.46 -18.19 25.82
N ALA A 110 -3.87 -18.29 24.56
CA ALA A 110 -4.41 -17.17 23.80
C ALA A 110 -5.91 -16.97 24.00
N THR A 111 -6.35 -15.72 24.07
CA THR A 111 -7.77 -15.37 23.98
C THR A 111 -8.20 -15.28 22.50
N PRO A 112 -9.52 -15.29 22.20
CA PRO A 112 -10.01 -15.05 20.85
C PRO A 112 -9.54 -13.70 20.26
N ALA A 113 -9.41 -12.67 21.09
CA ALA A 113 -8.92 -11.36 20.64
C ALA A 113 -7.45 -11.42 20.20
N ASP A 114 -6.61 -12.18 20.91
CA ASP A 114 -5.21 -12.40 20.55
C ASP A 114 -5.08 -13.10 19.19
N LEU A 115 -5.92 -14.12 18.96
CA LEU A 115 -5.94 -14.85 17.70
C LEU A 115 -6.40 -13.99 16.53
N VAL A 116 -7.43 -13.15 16.72
CA VAL A 116 -7.89 -12.22 15.69
C VAL A 116 -6.80 -11.18 15.39
N HIS A 117 -6.19 -10.59 16.42
CA HIS A 117 -5.12 -9.63 16.27
C HIS A 117 -3.93 -10.19 15.48
N ALA A 118 -3.40 -11.33 15.94
CA ALA A 118 -2.23 -11.96 15.35
C ALA A 118 -2.53 -12.50 13.95
N GLY A 119 -3.66 -13.20 13.77
CA GLY A 119 -4.09 -13.74 12.48
C GLY A 119 -4.29 -12.65 11.44
N ALA A 120 -4.97 -11.55 11.81
CA ALA A 120 -5.17 -10.42 10.91
C ALA A 120 -3.84 -9.73 10.54
N SER A 121 -2.91 -9.62 11.49
CA SER A 121 -1.57 -9.06 11.25
C SER A 121 -0.73 -9.93 10.30
N ILE A 122 -0.73 -11.25 10.50
CA ILE A 122 -0.05 -12.21 9.63
C ILE A 122 -0.61 -12.15 8.22
N VAL A 123 -1.94 -12.16 8.07
CA VAL A 123 -2.59 -12.03 6.77
C VAL A 123 -2.21 -10.70 6.12
N ALA A 124 -2.29 -9.58 6.84
CA ALA A 124 -1.98 -8.26 6.32
C ALA A 124 -0.53 -8.15 5.83
N ALA A 125 0.44 -8.63 6.61
CA ALA A 125 1.84 -8.67 6.21
C ALA A 125 2.05 -9.60 4.99
N GLY A 126 1.50 -10.81 5.04
CA GLY A 126 1.61 -11.81 3.98
C GLY A 126 1.08 -11.31 2.63
N VAL A 127 -0.13 -10.77 2.59
CA VAL A 127 -0.71 -10.24 1.35
C VAL A 127 0.03 -8.98 0.85
N THR A 128 0.60 -8.17 1.76
CA THR A 128 1.45 -7.04 1.37
C THR A 128 2.74 -7.53 0.70
N VAL A 129 3.38 -8.56 1.23
CA VAL A 129 4.55 -9.20 0.59
C VAL A 129 4.16 -9.80 -0.77
N LEU A 130 3.02 -10.49 -0.86
CA LEU A 130 2.52 -10.98 -2.15
C LEU A 130 2.27 -9.84 -3.14
N ALA A 131 1.76 -8.69 -2.70
CA ALA A 131 1.60 -7.51 -3.55
C ALA A 131 2.94 -7.00 -4.08
N MET A 132 4.01 -7.01 -3.27
CA MET A 132 5.38 -6.69 -3.72
C MET A 132 5.82 -7.64 -4.83
N LEU A 133 5.60 -8.95 -4.66
CA LEU A 133 5.98 -9.95 -5.67
C LEU A 133 5.17 -9.75 -6.96
N VAL A 134 3.86 -9.54 -6.86
CA VAL A 134 2.99 -9.27 -8.01
C VAL A 134 3.47 -8.03 -8.78
N VAL A 135 3.71 -6.91 -8.10
CA VAL A 135 4.22 -5.68 -8.74
C VAL A 135 5.62 -5.89 -9.32
N GLY A 136 6.48 -6.65 -8.63
CA GLY A 136 7.84 -6.94 -9.06
C GLY A 136 7.91 -7.81 -10.32
N PHE A 137 7.06 -8.82 -10.44
CA PHE A 137 7.16 -9.84 -11.49
C PHE A 137 6.22 -9.59 -12.68
N LEU A 138 5.10 -8.88 -12.50
CA LEU A 138 4.21 -8.57 -13.60
C LEU A 138 4.77 -7.47 -14.52
N ARG A 139 4.69 -7.71 -15.83
CA ARG A 139 5.17 -6.81 -16.90
C ARG A 139 4.50 -5.43 -16.98
N PRO A 140 3.21 -5.24 -16.63
CA PRO A 140 2.55 -3.94 -16.77
C PRO A 140 3.08 -2.83 -15.84
N ALA A 141 3.89 -3.17 -14.83
CA ALA A 141 4.49 -2.19 -13.93
C ALA A 141 5.70 -1.49 -14.58
N THR A 142 5.87 -0.20 -14.30
CA THR A 142 7.04 0.56 -14.76
C THR A 142 8.35 -0.05 -14.23
N PRO A 143 9.50 0.12 -14.91
CA PRO A 143 10.77 -0.46 -14.46
C PRO A 143 11.16 -0.06 -13.03
N GLY A 144 10.89 1.19 -12.64
CA GLY A 144 11.14 1.69 -11.28
C GLY A 144 10.30 0.97 -10.23
N LEU A 145 8.98 0.85 -10.45
CA LEU A 145 8.08 0.13 -9.55
C LEU A 145 8.49 -1.34 -9.42
N ARG A 146 8.83 -1.99 -10.54
CA ARG A 146 9.29 -3.38 -10.54
C ARG A 146 10.58 -3.57 -9.74
N ARG A 147 11.56 -2.67 -9.90
CA ARG A 147 12.83 -2.76 -9.19
C ARG A 147 12.63 -2.64 -7.68
N VAL A 148 11.90 -1.62 -7.23
CA VAL A 148 11.60 -1.39 -5.82
C VAL A 148 10.84 -2.57 -5.23
N ALA A 149 9.80 -3.04 -5.92
CA ALA A 149 8.99 -4.16 -5.44
C ALA A 149 9.74 -5.50 -5.42
N ARG A 150 10.65 -5.75 -6.38
CA ARG A 150 11.52 -6.94 -6.35
C ARG A 150 12.48 -6.92 -5.19
N VAL A 151 13.19 -5.82 -4.99
CA VAL A 151 14.16 -5.71 -3.89
C VAL A 151 13.44 -5.90 -2.56
N ALA A 152 12.33 -5.20 -2.35
CA ALA A 152 11.53 -5.36 -1.15
C ALA A 152 10.98 -6.79 -1.00
N GLY A 153 10.41 -7.38 -2.05
CA GLY A 153 9.86 -8.73 -2.00
C GLY A 153 10.91 -9.83 -1.74
N VAL A 154 12.11 -9.71 -2.32
CA VAL A 154 13.23 -10.65 -2.09
C VAL A 154 13.72 -10.60 -0.65
N VAL A 155 13.64 -9.44 0.01
CA VAL A 155 14.00 -9.29 1.42
C VAL A 155 12.84 -9.69 2.33
N ALA A 156 11.63 -9.23 2.03
CA ALA A 156 10.46 -9.42 2.88
C ALA A 156 9.99 -10.88 2.92
N LEU A 157 10.07 -11.61 1.80
CA LEU A 157 9.64 -13.01 1.75
C LEU A 157 10.39 -13.93 2.73
N PRO A 158 11.75 -13.98 2.73
CA PRO A 158 12.47 -14.80 3.69
C PRO A 158 12.28 -14.32 5.14
N VAL A 159 12.20 -13.00 5.37
CA VAL A 159 11.95 -12.47 6.73
C VAL A 159 10.55 -12.88 7.21
N ALA A 160 9.51 -12.76 6.39
CA ALA A 160 8.16 -13.20 6.72
C ALA A 160 8.10 -14.72 6.95
N GLY A 161 8.81 -15.51 6.14
CA GLY A 161 8.96 -16.95 6.35
C GLY A 161 9.64 -17.29 7.68
N ALA A 162 10.70 -16.56 8.04
CA ALA A 162 11.41 -16.73 9.31
C ALA A 162 10.55 -16.33 10.51
N VAL A 163 9.76 -15.25 10.41
CA VAL A 163 8.77 -14.86 11.45
C VAL A 163 7.74 -15.97 11.62
N ALA A 164 7.12 -16.43 10.53
CA ALA A 164 6.10 -17.48 10.58
C ALA A 164 6.66 -18.78 11.17
N LEU A 165 7.85 -19.20 10.74
CA LEU A 165 8.52 -20.38 11.29
C LEU A 165 8.85 -20.20 12.77
N GLY A 166 9.36 -19.02 13.17
CA GLY A 166 9.67 -18.71 14.56
C GLY A 166 8.44 -18.78 15.46
N LEU A 167 7.33 -18.19 15.02
CA LEU A 167 6.04 -18.26 15.74
C LEU A 167 5.53 -19.69 15.89
N LEU A 168 5.75 -20.57 14.91
CA LEU A 168 5.30 -21.97 14.94
C LEU A 168 6.23 -22.90 15.75
N THR A 169 7.52 -22.59 15.84
CA THR A 169 8.54 -23.52 16.39
C THR A 169 9.06 -23.10 17.75
N VAL A 170 9.23 -21.81 18.00
CA VAL A 170 9.78 -21.26 19.24
C VAL A 170 8.71 -20.49 20.02
N GLY A 171 7.74 -19.93 19.31
CA GLY A 171 6.77 -19.00 19.88
C GLY A 171 7.37 -17.60 19.99
N ARG A 172 7.21 -16.98 21.16
CA ARG A 172 7.65 -15.61 21.42
C ARG A 172 9.13 -15.52 21.78
N GLY A 173 9.81 -14.50 21.25
CA GLY A 173 11.17 -14.15 21.68
C GLY A 173 11.73 -12.93 20.96
N ASP A 174 12.84 -12.40 21.49
CA ASP A 174 13.50 -11.18 20.97
C ASP A 174 13.90 -11.30 19.49
N LEU A 175 14.28 -12.50 19.05
CA LEU A 175 14.61 -12.76 17.64
C LEU A 175 13.38 -12.55 16.74
N VAL A 176 12.24 -13.15 17.08
CA VAL A 176 11.00 -13.04 16.29
C VAL A 176 10.50 -11.60 16.30
N ALA A 177 10.58 -10.93 17.46
CA ALA A 177 10.25 -9.52 17.59
C ALA A 177 11.18 -8.60 16.79
N GLY A 178 12.46 -8.96 16.66
CA GLY A 178 13.42 -8.27 15.79
C GLY A 178 13.10 -8.46 14.30
N LEU A 179 12.81 -9.69 13.89
CA LEU A 179 12.42 -10.03 12.52
C LEU A 179 11.11 -9.34 12.11
N GLU A 180 10.13 -9.26 13.01
CA GLU A 180 8.90 -8.51 12.78
C GLU A 180 9.17 -7.03 12.50
N ARG A 181 10.00 -6.37 13.31
CA ARG A 181 10.39 -4.97 13.09
C ARG A 181 11.06 -4.79 11.73
N VAL A 182 11.98 -5.69 11.36
CA VAL A 182 12.63 -5.67 10.04
C VAL A 182 11.59 -5.80 8.92
N LEU A 183 10.65 -6.72 9.03
CA LEU A 183 9.58 -6.89 8.06
C LEU A 183 8.72 -5.63 7.92
N LEU A 184 8.33 -5.01 9.03
CA LEU A 184 7.55 -3.78 9.04
C LEU A 184 8.31 -2.61 8.42
N VAL A 185 9.61 -2.47 8.68
CA VAL A 185 10.47 -1.46 8.05
C VAL A 185 10.55 -1.67 6.53
N VAL A 186 10.70 -2.91 6.07
CA VAL A 186 10.72 -3.24 4.64
C VAL A 186 9.36 -2.92 3.99
N CYS A 187 8.25 -3.28 4.64
CA CYS A 187 6.90 -2.96 4.18
C CYS A 187 6.65 -1.46 4.09
N ALA A 188 7.00 -0.70 5.13
CA ALA A 188 6.85 0.76 5.15
C ALA A 188 7.75 1.43 4.09
N GLY A 189 9.01 1.01 3.99
CA GLY A 189 9.96 1.52 3.00
C GLY A 189 9.50 1.27 1.56
N TRP A 190 9.01 0.06 1.28
CA TRP A 190 8.41 -0.27 -0.01
C TRP A 190 7.17 0.57 -0.30
N GLY A 191 6.25 0.69 0.67
CA GLY A 191 5.03 1.48 0.54
C GLY A 191 5.33 2.94 0.23
N LEU A 192 6.28 3.54 0.95
CA LEU A 192 6.72 4.92 0.74
C LEU A 192 7.36 5.11 -0.65
N CYS A 193 8.30 4.26 -1.03
CA CYS A 193 8.95 4.37 -2.34
C CYS A 193 7.95 4.19 -3.49
N THR A 194 7.04 3.21 -3.37
CA THR A 194 5.98 2.95 -4.35
C THR A 194 5.03 4.13 -4.45
N ALA A 195 4.59 4.68 -3.33
CA ALA A 195 3.73 5.87 -3.26
C ALA A 195 4.36 7.07 -3.96
N LEU A 196 5.64 7.36 -3.68
CA LEU A 196 6.38 8.46 -4.31
C LEU A 196 6.58 8.26 -5.81
N LEU A 197 6.84 7.03 -6.27
CA LEU A 197 6.96 6.72 -7.70
C LEU A 197 5.62 6.91 -8.44
N LEU A 198 4.51 6.52 -7.81
CA LEU A 198 3.16 6.71 -8.37
C LEU A 198 2.74 8.19 -8.36
N ALA A 199 3.08 8.92 -7.29
CA ALA A 199 2.76 10.35 -7.15
C ALA A 199 3.49 11.24 -8.16
N ARG A 200 4.70 10.84 -8.57
CA ARG A 200 5.55 11.61 -9.50
C ARG A 200 5.30 11.29 -10.97
N HIS A 201 4.47 10.29 -11.28
CA HIS A 201 4.22 9.91 -12.67
C HIS A 201 3.40 11.01 -13.37
N ARG A 202 4.04 11.72 -14.31
CA ARG A 202 3.36 12.72 -15.15
C ARG A 202 2.68 12.01 -16.34
N PRO A 203 1.44 12.39 -16.70
CA PRO A 203 0.86 11.96 -17.97
C PRO A 203 1.78 12.41 -19.11
N ALA A 204 1.97 11.56 -20.12
CA ALA A 204 2.56 12.02 -21.36
C ALA A 204 1.72 13.18 -21.89
N ALA A 205 2.35 14.33 -22.19
CA ALA A 205 1.63 15.44 -22.80
C ALA A 205 0.94 14.92 -24.07
N PRO A 206 -0.33 15.33 -24.34
CA PRO A 206 -1.00 14.96 -25.58
C PRO A 206 -0.08 15.29 -26.75
N GLY A 207 0.19 14.28 -27.59
CA GLY A 207 1.12 14.40 -28.69
C GLY A 207 0.70 15.53 -29.64
N PRO A 208 1.62 16.13 -30.42
CA PRO A 208 1.29 17.19 -31.37
C PRO A 208 0.17 16.84 -32.36
N HIS A 209 -0.09 15.55 -32.59
CA HIS A 209 -1.17 15.05 -33.45
C HIS A 209 -2.59 15.17 -32.89
N ASP A 210 -2.76 15.37 -31.57
CA ASP A 210 -4.08 15.60 -30.95
C ASP A 210 -4.47 17.08 -30.91
N ARG A 211 -3.61 17.99 -31.40
CA ARG A 211 -4.08 19.31 -31.83
C ARG A 211 -4.85 19.10 -33.11
N VAL A 212 -6.11 18.69 -32.95
CA VAL A 212 -7.15 18.84 -33.96
C VAL A 212 -7.05 20.28 -34.44
N VAL A 213 -6.43 20.47 -35.60
CA VAL A 213 -6.55 21.71 -36.36
C VAL A 213 -8.05 21.88 -36.53
N PRO A 214 -8.68 22.94 -35.99
CA PRO A 214 -10.07 23.20 -36.30
C PRO A 214 -10.10 23.30 -37.82
N ARG A 215 -10.71 22.31 -38.48
CA ARG A 215 -10.88 22.29 -39.92
C ARG A 215 -11.81 23.46 -40.19
N THR A 216 -11.22 24.62 -40.42
CA THR A 216 -11.92 25.83 -40.81
C THR A 216 -12.76 25.41 -41.98
N ARG A 217 -14.06 25.59 -41.80
CA ARG A 217 -15.12 25.16 -42.70
C ARG A 217 -15.05 26.05 -43.94
N GLU A 218 -14.01 25.90 -44.76
CA GLU A 218 -13.93 26.38 -46.14
C GLU A 218 -14.80 25.47 -47.01
N HIS A 219 -16.10 25.47 -46.71
CA HIS A 219 -17.16 25.01 -47.59
C HIS A 219 -18.33 26.00 -47.47
N VAL A 220 -17.96 27.27 -47.56
CA VAL A 220 -18.83 28.35 -48.01
C VAL A 220 -18.24 28.73 -49.38
N GLU A 221 -19.10 28.80 -50.40
CA GLU A 221 -18.82 29.50 -51.65
C GLU A 221 -18.07 28.76 -52.77
N ARG A 222 -18.53 27.57 -53.18
CA ARG A 222 -18.20 27.07 -54.53
C ARG A 222 -19.23 26.15 -55.16
N ASP A 223 -20.53 26.49 -55.08
CA ASP A 223 -21.53 25.77 -55.88
C ASP A 223 -22.74 26.59 -56.37
N GLU A 224 -22.64 27.92 -56.42
CA GLU A 224 -23.71 28.79 -56.99
C GLU A 224 -23.39 29.34 -58.39
N ARG A 225 -22.42 28.78 -59.13
CA ARG A 225 -21.97 29.37 -60.41
C ARG A 225 -22.13 28.54 -61.68
N VAL A 226 -22.91 27.46 -61.70
CA VAL A 226 -23.10 26.67 -62.93
C VAL A 226 -24.53 26.19 -63.15
N THR A 227 -25.52 27.09 -63.12
CA THR A 227 -26.81 26.86 -63.82
C THR A 227 -27.36 28.18 -64.34
N GLY A 228 -26.80 28.67 -65.44
CA GLY A 228 -27.35 29.78 -66.21
C GLY A 228 -26.82 29.74 -67.63
N SER A 229 -27.71 29.93 -68.61
CA SER A 229 -27.49 29.91 -70.08
C SER A 229 -27.53 28.49 -70.67
N THR A 230 -28.41 28.10 -71.60
CA THR A 230 -28.92 28.74 -72.84
C THR A 230 -30.18 27.96 -73.32
N THR A 231 -31.35 28.58 -73.49
CA THR A 231 -31.98 29.06 -74.76
C THR A 231 -32.17 28.06 -75.92
N SER A 232 -33.45 27.88 -76.29
CA SER A 232 -34.05 27.93 -77.65
C SER A 232 -33.60 26.93 -78.73
N VAL A 233 -34.53 26.12 -79.25
CA VAL A 233 -35.37 26.33 -80.47
C VAL A 233 -36.51 25.30 -80.43
#